data_AF-A0A2E4Y3C5-F1
#
_entry.id   AF-A0A2E4Y3C5-F1
#
_cell.length_a   1.000
_cell.length_b   1.000
_cell.length_c   1.000
_cell.angle_alpha   90.00
_cell.angle_beta   90.00
_cell.angle_gamma   90.00
#
_symmetry.space_group_name_H-M   'P 1'
#
loop_
_entity.id
_entity.type
_entity.pdbx_description
1 polymer ?
#
loop_
_entity_poly.entity_id
_entity_poly.type
_entity_poly.pdbx_seq_one_letter_code
_entity_poly.pdbx_strand_id
1 'polypeptide(L)'
;MKSEFFDVVIVGAGLSGIGAGCHLKDKCPEHTFVILEGRDNIGGTWDLFRYPGIRSDSDMYTLSYSFKPWDSEELIPSGETILNYILEASKENKIENHIRTNHKILKAEWEDKDNLWKVTVENHTTFYCKFLYMCSGYYRYDKGYEPTFKGSEFFRGPLIHAQNWPKDLDIQGKNIVVIGSGATAVTLVPELSRKAKKVTMIQRSPTYIASWPGEDWFANILRKFFPARFVSFIMKAKYNIFQQFIYYFAQKTPDKAKSFLLNRLRKEVGPDIDVEKHFVPNYKPWDQRLCLAKDGDFFKVLKEGKASIVTDLIDSFYENGIQLKSGEKIQADIIVKATGLELLPLGGIELYVNGKQIDYSKSYTYKGAGISNVPNFLSVFGYINASWTLRADLISKYLCRLLNYLKSKGFKKCTPKLGEVDSVSKPFIDGFTPGFFKRSIHLFPKQGLKKPWINPQNYKMDKEMFLNDSLEDDVMGFD
;
A
#
# COMPACT_ATOMS: atom_id res chain seq x y z
N MET A 1 31.82 -3.09 18.00
CA MET A 1 30.35 -2.92 17.93
C MET A 1 29.72 -4.22 18.42
N LYS A 2 28.74 -4.16 19.33
CA LYS A 2 28.03 -5.37 19.81
C LYS A 2 27.16 -5.89 18.67
N SER A 3 27.37 -7.13 18.25
CA SER A 3 26.43 -7.85 17.40
C SER A 3 25.26 -8.32 18.25
N GLU A 4 24.04 -8.05 17.80
CA GLU A 4 22.81 -8.53 18.46
C GLU A 4 22.21 -9.69 17.67
N PHE A 5 21.61 -10.65 18.38
CA PHE A 5 21.05 -11.86 17.80
C PHE A 5 19.56 -11.98 18.13
N PHE A 6 18.75 -12.31 17.13
CA PHE A 6 17.30 -12.52 17.27
C PHE A 6 16.84 -13.75 16.50
N ASP A 7 15.72 -14.36 16.87
CA ASP A 7 15.13 -15.40 16.01
C ASP A 7 14.53 -14.77 14.75
N VAL A 8 13.90 -13.59 14.87
CA VAL A 8 13.29 -12.87 13.75
C VAL A 8 13.70 -11.41 13.74
N VAL A 9 14.14 -10.92 12.58
CA VAL A 9 14.24 -9.47 12.30
C VAL A 9 13.10 -9.08 11.38
N ILE A 10 12.25 -8.17 11.85
CA ILE A 10 11.19 -7.54 11.07
C ILE A 10 11.70 -6.20 10.55
N VAL A 11 11.51 -5.92 9.26
CA VAL A 11 11.95 -4.67 8.64
C VAL A 11 10.77 -3.77 8.36
N GLY A 12 10.70 -2.62 9.04
CA GLY A 12 9.65 -1.61 8.92
C GLY A 12 8.63 -1.68 10.06
N ALA A 13 8.36 -0.54 10.71
CA ALA A 13 7.40 -0.39 11.80
C ALA A 13 6.09 0.29 11.34
N GLY A 14 5.66 -0.03 10.11
CA GLY A 14 4.34 0.32 9.61
C GLY A 14 3.26 -0.68 10.02
N LEU A 15 2.08 -0.55 9.40
CA LEU A 15 0.91 -1.42 9.64
C LEU A 15 1.27 -2.93 9.63
N SER A 16 2.06 -3.37 8.64
CA SER A 16 2.50 -4.77 8.53
C SER A 16 3.41 -5.21 9.68
N GLY A 17 4.42 -4.41 10.02
CA GLY A 17 5.45 -4.79 10.99
C GLY A 17 4.94 -4.78 12.43
N ILE A 18 4.10 -3.80 12.78
CA ILE A 18 3.41 -3.79 14.08
C ILE A 18 2.49 -5.01 14.19
N GLY A 19 1.71 -5.30 13.15
CA GLY A 19 0.86 -6.49 13.10
C GLY A 19 1.68 -7.79 13.24
N ALA A 20 2.81 -7.88 12.56
CA ALA A 20 3.74 -9.01 12.65
C ALA A 20 4.27 -9.23 14.06
N GLY A 21 4.74 -8.15 14.72
CA GLY A 21 5.21 -8.21 16.10
C GLY A 21 4.14 -8.71 17.07
N CYS A 22 2.90 -8.25 16.93
CA CYS A 22 1.77 -8.74 17.74
C CYS A 22 1.52 -10.23 17.51
N HIS A 23 1.52 -10.71 16.27
CA HIS A 23 1.34 -12.14 15.96
C HIS A 23 2.47 -12.99 16.52
N LEU A 24 3.73 -12.56 16.39
CA LEU A 24 4.86 -13.30 16.95
C LEU A 24 4.77 -13.37 18.47
N LYS A 25 4.44 -12.26 19.14
CA LYS A 25 4.28 -12.23 20.60
C LYS A 25 3.18 -13.17 21.09
N ASP A 26 2.06 -13.24 20.37
CA ASP A 26 0.91 -14.09 20.72
C ASP A 26 1.16 -15.58 20.39
N LYS A 27 1.66 -15.88 19.19
CA LYS A 27 1.69 -17.24 18.63
C LYS A 27 3.05 -17.92 18.71
N CYS A 28 4.11 -17.15 18.92
CA CYS A 28 5.49 -17.60 18.99
C CYS A 28 6.23 -17.00 20.20
N PRO A 29 5.67 -17.07 21.43
CA PRO A 29 6.17 -16.33 22.60
C PRO A 29 7.62 -16.67 23.01
N GLU A 30 8.13 -17.82 22.55
CA GLU A 30 9.51 -18.25 22.81
C GLU A 30 10.53 -17.75 21.78
N HIS A 31 10.09 -17.10 20.70
CA HIS A 31 10.97 -16.54 19.68
C HIS A 31 11.26 -15.06 19.98
N THR A 32 12.53 -14.72 20.05
CA THR A 32 12.99 -13.34 20.17
C THR A 32 12.86 -12.61 18.83
N PHE A 33 12.43 -11.35 18.88
CA PHE A 33 12.37 -10.53 17.66
C PHE A 33 12.67 -9.06 17.92
N VAL A 34 13.11 -8.40 16.85
CA VAL A 34 13.31 -6.95 16.77
C VAL A 34 12.66 -6.41 15.50
N ILE A 35 12.11 -5.20 15.58
CA ILE A 35 11.58 -4.44 14.44
C ILE A 35 12.53 -3.29 14.16
N LEU A 36 13.12 -3.25 12.97
CA LEU A 36 14.02 -2.18 12.54
C LEU A 36 13.27 -1.21 11.61
N GLU A 37 13.12 0.04 12.03
CA GLU A 37 12.50 1.12 11.26
C GLU A 37 13.56 2.12 10.82
N GLY A 38 13.58 2.44 9.52
CA GLY A 38 14.58 3.35 8.95
C GLY A 38 14.38 4.80 9.37
N ARG A 39 13.14 5.19 9.67
CA ARG A 39 12.76 6.54 10.09
C ARG A 39 12.82 6.71 11.60
N ASP A 40 12.70 7.95 12.05
CA ASP A 40 12.62 8.35 13.46
C ASP A 40 11.25 8.03 14.09
N ASN A 41 10.22 7.88 13.27
CA ASN A 41 8.84 7.63 13.67
C ASN A 41 8.29 6.31 13.10
N ILE A 42 7.34 5.71 13.81
CA ILE A 42 6.62 4.49 13.40
C ILE A 42 5.28 4.85 12.74
N GLY A 43 4.63 3.87 12.11
CA GLY A 43 3.32 4.05 11.45
C GLY A 43 3.36 3.94 9.92
N GLY A 44 4.55 3.93 9.32
CA GLY A 44 4.75 3.71 7.89
C GLY A 44 4.04 4.77 7.05
N THR A 45 3.20 4.34 6.09
CA THR A 45 2.40 5.21 5.21
C THR A 45 1.68 6.35 5.95
N TRP A 46 1.09 6.04 7.10
CA TRP A 46 0.22 6.96 7.85
C TRP A 46 0.99 8.01 8.64
N ASP A 47 2.28 7.76 8.84
CA ASP A 47 3.22 8.73 9.38
C ASP A 47 4.01 9.45 8.28
N LEU A 48 4.26 8.80 7.14
CA LEU A 48 4.99 9.38 6.01
C LEU A 48 4.21 10.50 5.33
N PHE A 49 2.97 10.19 4.93
CA PHE A 49 2.18 11.12 4.13
C PHE A 49 1.42 12.07 5.05
N ARG A 50 1.70 13.37 4.90
CA ARG A 50 1.15 14.44 5.75
C ARG A 50 0.31 15.46 5.00
N TYR A 51 -0.08 15.15 3.76
CA TYR A 51 -0.92 16.05 2.98
C TYR A 51 -2.36 16.12 3.52
N PRO A 52 -3.05 17.27 3.37
CA PRO A 52 -4.41 17.47 3.88
C PRO A 52 -5.39 16.43 3.33
N GLY A 53 -6.21 15.87 4.22
CA GLY A 53 -7.26 14.94 3.86
C GLY A 53 -6.86 13.50 3.72
N ILE A 54 -5.56 13.16 3.84
CA ILE A 54 -5.11 11.77 3.75
C ILE A 54 -6.04 10.85 4.54
N ARG A 55 -6.44 9.76 3.89
CA ARG A 55 -7.41 8.77 4.36
C ARG A 55 -7.17 7.45 3.64
N SER A 56 -7.81 6.40 4.15
CA SER A 56 -7.85 5.10 3.48
C SER A 56 -8.88 5.07 2.37
N ASP A 57 -8.56 4.39 1.25
CA ASP A 57 -9.56 4.00 0.24
C ASP A 57 -10.23 2.64 0.56
N SER A 58 -9.93 2.11 1.74
CA SER A 58 -10.41 0.83 2.28
C SER A 58 -11.16 1.07 3.58
N ASP A 59 -12.20 0.29 3.83
CA ASP A 59 -12.92 0.32 5.11
C ASP A 59 -12.04 -0.14 6.29
N MET A 60 -12.29 0.44 7.47
CA MET A 60 -11.53 0.06 8.67
C MET A 60 -11.84 -1.33 9.21
N TYR A 61 -12.98 -1.94 8.87
CA TYR A 61 -13.25 -3.31 9.31
C TYR A 61 -12.30 -4.33 8.66
N THR A 62 -11.93 -4.10 7.40
CA THR A 62 -10.96 -4.94 6.69
C THR A 62 -9.52 -4.46 6.85
N LEU A 63 -9.29 -3.16 7.09
CA LEU A 63 -7.96 -2.59 7.35
C LEU A 63 -7.48 -2.80 8.81
N SER A 64 -8.38 -2.96 9.77
CA SER A 64 -8.01 -3.23 11.17
C SER A 64 -7.41 -4.63 11.36
N TYR A 65 -6.54 -4.73 12.36
CA TYR A 65 -5.94 -5.96 12.84
C TYR A 65 -7.00 -6.94 13.38
N SER A 66 -6.76 -8.25 13.21
CA SER A 66 -7.68 -9.25 13.75
C SER A 66 -7.76 -9.26 15.29
N PHE A 67 -6.71 -8.80 15.97
CA PHE A 67 -6.60 -8.76 17.42
C PHE A 67 -7.05 -7.44 18.06
N LYS A 68 -7.11 -6.34 17.29
CA LYS A 68 -7.63 -5.03 17.72
C LYS A 68 -8.74 -4.59 16.77
N PRO A 69 -9.98 -5.10 16.93
CA PRO A 69 -11.08 -4.76 16.05
C PRO A 69 -11.40 -3.26 16.05
N TRP A 70 -11.83 -2.75 14.90
CA TRP A 70 -12.30 -1.37 14.79
C TRP A 70 -13.62 -1.16 15.53
N ASP A 71 -13.69 -0.12 16.35
CA ASP A 71 -14.82 0.20 17.22
C ASP A 71 -15.49 1.56 16.92
N SER A 72 -14.84 2.46 16.18
CA SER A 72 -15.38 3.78 15.82
C SER A 72 -16.40 3.78 14.67
N GLU A 73 -17.37 4.70 14.72
CA GLU A 73 -18.42 4.88 13.71
C GLU A 73 -17.89 5.15 12.30
N GLU A 74 -16.73 5.80 12.21
CA GLU A 74 -16.06 6.13 10.95
C GLU A 74 -15.64 4.88 10.18
N LEU A 75 -16.21 4.69 8.98
CA LEU A 75 -15.82 3.63 8.05
C LEU A 75 -14.52 3.96 7.32
N ILE A 76 -14.39 5.23 6.93
CA ILE A 76 -13.26 5.80 6.18
C ILE A 76 -12.66 6.94 7.00
N PRO A 77 -11.82 6.64 7.99
CA PRO A 77 -11.23 7.65 8.85
C PRO A 77 -10.06 8.38 8.19
N SER A 78 -9.62 9.47 8.83
CA SER A 78 -8.42 10.19 8.45
C SER A 78 -7.16 9.35 8.66
N GLY A 79 -6.07 9.74 8.00
CA GLY A 79 -4.76 9.11 8.17
C GLY A 79 -4.21 9.30 9.58
N GLU A 80 -4.54 10.40 10.26
CA GLU A 80 -4.20 10.62 11.67
C GLU A 80 -4.89 9.60 12.57
N THR A 81 -6.18 9.37 12.38
CA THR A 81 -6.92 8.35 13.12
C THR A 81 -6.36 6.95 12.90
N ILE A 82 -5.94 6.62 11.67
CA ILE A 82 -5.30 5.33 11.37
C ILE A 82 -3.91 5.24 11.99
N LEU A 83 -3.13 6.32 11.99
CA LEU A 83 -1.85 6.38 12.68
C LEU A 83 -2.03 6.13 14.17
N ASN A 84 -2.96 6.82 14.82
CA ASN A 84 -3.27 6.64 16.24
C ASN A 84 -3.69 5.21 16.55
N TYR A 85 -4.52 4.59 15.70
CA TYR A 85 -4.89 3.18 15.83
C TYR A 85 -3.67 2.24 15.80
N ILE A 86 -2.67 2.49 14.95
CA ILE A 86 -1.43 1.71 14.88
C ILE A 86 -0.58 1.92 16.13
N LEU A 87 -0.45 3.17 16.59
CA LEU A 87 0.30 3.52 17.80
C LEU A 87 -0.33 2.86 19.05
N GLU A 88 -1.65 2.92 19.18
CA GLU A 88 -2.39 2.23 20.23
C GLU A 88 -2.17 0.72 20.18
N ALA A 89 -2.28 0.11 18.99
CA ALA A 89 -2.03 -1.33 18.83
C ALA A 89 -0.62 -1.71 19.28
N SER A 90 0.38 -0.89 18.93
CA SER A 90 1.77 -1.08 19.35
C SER A 90 1.91 -0.99 20.88
N LYS A 91 1.34 0.05 21.49
CA LYS A 91 1.41 0.31 22.93
C LYS A 91 0.69 -0.75 23.77
N GLU A 92 -0.56 -1.07 23.42
CA GLU A 92 -1.39 -2.09 24.11
C GLU A 92 -0.71 -3.46 24.12
N ASN A 93 -0.03 -3.80 23.03
CA ASN A 93 0.70 -5.06 22.89
C ASN A 93 2.18 -4.97 23.30
N LYS A 94 2.63 -3.81 23.83
CA LYS A 94 4.02 -3.53 24.22
C LYS A 94 5.04 -3.82 23.12
N ILE A 95 4.68 -3.59 21.86
CA ILE A 95 5.56 -3.80 20.70
C ILE A 95 6.62 -2.70 20.61
N GLU A 96 6.35 -1.50 21.14
CA GLU A 96 7.31 -0.38 21.19
C GLU A 96 8.67 -0.79 21.76
N ASN A 97 8.69 -1.70 22.74
CA ASN A 97 9.92 -2.22 23.37
C ASN A 97 10.81 -3.03 22.42
N HIS A 98 10.26 -3.48 21.29
CA HIS A 98 10.94 -4.28 20.27
C HIS A 98 11.34 -3.46 19.06
N ILE A 99 11.04 -2.15 19.02
CA ILE A 99 11.29 -1.30 17.86
C ILE A 99 12.61 -0.54 18.04
N ARG A 100 13.42 -0.50 16.97
CA ARG A 100 14.58 0.37 16.82
C ARG A 100 14.34 1.30 15.63
N THR A 101 14.09 2.57 15.92
CA THR A 101 13.99 3.64 14.89
C THR A 101 15.38 4.10 14.46
N ASN A 102 15.48 4.80 13.33
CA ASN A 102 16.75 5.22 12.72
C ASN A 102 17.68 4.04 12.36
N HIS A 103 17.11 2.87 12.06
CA HIS A 103 17.82 1.66 11.68
C HIS A 103 17.45 1.25 10.25
N LYS A 104 17.89 2.06 9.28
CA LYS A 104 17.68 1.78 7.86
C LYS A 104 18.60 0.64 7.41
N ILE A 105 18.02 -0.47 7.01
CA ILE A 105 18.77 -1.63 6.51
C ILE A 105 19.26 -1.34 5.09
N LEU A 106 20.51 -1.69 4.81
CA LEU A 106 21.12 -1.58 3.49
C LEU A 106 21.31 -2.95 2.83
N LYS A 107 21.69 -3.95 3.63
CA LYS A 107 22.13 -5.26 3.13
C LYS A 107 21.68 -6.39 4.06
N ALA A 108 21.29 -7.52 3.50
CA ALA A 108 21.05 -8.76 4.23
C ALA A 108 21.75 -9.94 3.54
N GLU A 109 22.50 -10.73 4.31
CA GLU A 109 23.37 -11.80 3.80
C GLU A 109 23.08 -13.10 4.55
N TRP A 110 22.62 -14.14 3.87
CA TRP A 110 22.46 -15.47 4.44
C TRP A 110 23.72 -16.31 4.26
N GLU A 111 24.10 -17.05 5.30
CA GLU A 111 25.19 -18.02 5.27
C GLU A 111 24.70 -19.40 5.77
N ASP A 112 24.77 -20.41 4.90
CA ASP A 112 24.31 -21.78 5.21
C ASP A 112 25.12 -22.45 6.33
N LYS A 113 26.41 -22.11 6.46
CA LYS A 113 27.28 -22.64 7.53
C LYS A 113 26.77 -22.27 8.93
N ASP A 114 26.13 -21.11 9.05
CA ASP A 114 25.67 -20.56 10.32
C ASP A 114 24.14 -20.69 10.46
N ASN A 115 23.42 -20.88 9.35
CA ASN A 115 21.96 -20.79 9.25
C ASN A 115 21.42 -19.45 9.76
N LEU A 116 22.09 -18.36 9.40
CA LEU A 116 21.77 -17.01 9.85
C LEU A 116 21.81 -16.00 8.70
N TRP A 117 20.91 -15.03 8.81
CA TRP A 117 20.99 -13.75 8.17
C TRP A 117 21.89 -12.82 8.98
N LYS A 118 22.83 -12.16 8.31
CA LYS A 118 23.53 -10.97 8.78
C LYS A 118 22.89 -9.74 8.13
N VAL A 119 22.38 -8.85 8.94
CA VAL A 119 21.65 -7.64 8.52
C VAL A 119 22.49 -6.41 8.86
N THR A 120 22.85 -5.64 7.84
CA THR A 120 23.67 -4.43 7.97
C THR A 120 22.81 -3.18 7.86
N VAL A 121 22.92 -2.31 8.87
CA VAL A 121 22.21 -1.03 8.97
C VAL A 121 23.12 0.12 8.52
N GLU A 122 22.54 1.23 8.05
CA GLU A 122 23.23 2.42 7.51
C GLU A 122 24.26 3.01 8.48
N ASN A 123 24.00 2.96 9.79
CA ASN A 123 24.95 3.37 10.84
C ASN A 123 26.05 2.33 11.14
N HIS A 124 26.24 1.34 10.27
CA HIS A 124 27.16 0.20 10.40
C HIS A 124 26.88 -0.77 11.55
N THR A 125 25.73 -0.64 12.24
CA THR A 125 25.29 -1.66 13.20
C THR A 125 24.93 -2.95 12.47
N THR A 126 25.26 -4.10 13.07
CA THR A 126 24.99 -5.43 12.51
C THR A 126 24.08 -6.22 13.44
N PHE A 127 23.01 -6.77 12.86
CA PHE A 127 22.08 -7.69 13.52
C PHE A 127 22.21 -9.07 12.88
N TYR A 128 22.03 -10.12 13.67
CA TYR A 128 21.96 -11.49 13.19
C TYR A 128 20.57 -12.05 13.48
N CYS A 129 20.01 -12.79 12.53
CA CYS A 129 18.77 -13.51 12.79
C CYS A 129 18.61 -14.83 12.06
N LYS A 130 17.75 -15.70 12.59
CA LYS A 130 17.38 -16.95 11.92
C LYS A 130 16.40 -16.71 10.78
N PHE A 131 15.50 -15.73 10.91
CA PHE A 131 14.47 -15.43 9.93
C PHE A 131 14.39 -13.93 9.63
N LEU A 132 14.31 -13.56 8.36
CA LEU A 132 14.15 -12.18 7.91
C LEU A 132 12.73 -11.96 7.37
N TYR A 133 12.01 -11.01 7.95
CA TYR A 133 10.64 -10.68 7.57
C TYR A 133 10.48 -9.23 7.10
N MET A 134 10.36 -9.04 5.79
CA MET A 134 10.32 -7.74 5.15
C MET A 134 8.91 -7.13 5.20
N CYS A 135 8.72 -6.14 6.06
CA CYS A 135 7.49 -5.35 6.22
C CYS A 135 7.65 -3.90 5.74
N SER A 136 8.64 -3.63 4.88
CA SER A 136 9.07 -2.29 4.43
C SER A 136 8.07 -1.57 3.51
N GLY A 137 7.01 -2.26 3.06
CA GLY A 137 6.17 -1.78 1.97
C GLY A 137 6.88 -1.87 0.61
N TYR A 138 6.32 -1.20 -0.39
CA TYR A 138 6.70 -1.37 -1.80
C TYR A 138 7.07 -0.07 -2.52
N TYR A 139 7.16 1.05 -1.82
CA TYR A 139 7.47 2.36 -2.41
C TYR A 139 8.56 3.09 -1.63
N ARG A 140 9.24 4.00 -2.33
CA ARG A 140 10.28 4.86 -1.79
C ARG A 140 9.71 5.87 -0.80
N TYR A 141 10.33 5.99 0.37
CA TYR A 141 9.90 6.96 1.37
C TYR A 141 10.54 8.33 1.17
N ASP A 142 11.73 8.38 0.58
CA ASP A 142 12.51 9.61 0.39
C ASP A 142 12.02 10.47 -0.80
N LYS A 143 11.40 9.86 -1.80
CA LYS A 143 10.86 10.59 -2.96
C LYS A 143 9.67 9.89 -3.61
N GLY A 144 8.77 10.69 -4.16
CA GLY A 144 7.69 10.25 -5.04
C GLY A 144 8.11 10.24 -6.51
N TYR A 145 7.16 9.94 -7.41
CA TYR A 145 7.43 10.02 -8.84
C TYR A 145 7.34 11.46 -9.32
N GLU A 146 8.49 12.05 -9.67
CA GLU A 146 8.58 13.43 -10.13
C GLU A 146 8.90 13.49 -11.64
N PRO A 147 7.90 13.61 -12.51
CA PRO A 147 8.16 13.88 -13.92
C PRO A 147 8.77 15.28 -14.07
N THR A 148 9.73 15.41 -14.99
CA THR A 148 10.27 16.71 -15.38
C THR A 148 9.24 17.46 -16.21
N PHE A 149 8.94 18.70 -15.81
CA PHE A 149 8.11 19.61 -16.59
C PHE A 149 8.97 20.74 -17.14
N LYS A 150 8.80 21.05 -18.43
CA LYS A 150 9.52 22.15 -19.09
C LYS A 150 9.18 23.48 -18.40
N GLY A 151 10.19 24.28 -18.05
CA GLY A 151 10.01 25.61 -17.49
C GLY A 151 9.59 25.62 -16.02
N SER A 152 9.62 24.49 -15.32
CA SER A 152 9.25 24.42 -13.90
C SER A 152 10.17 25.27 -13.02
N GLU A 153 11.41 25.51 -13.47
CA GLU A 153 12.39 26.41 -12.89
C GLU A 153 11.97 27.89 -12.91
N PHE A 154 11.04 28.28 -13.78
CA PHE A 154 10.54 29.65 -13.87
C PHE A 154 9.36 29.92 -12.95
N PHE A 155 8.69 28.89 -12.44
CA PHE A 155 7.54 29.06 -11.57
C PHE A 155 7.95 29.69 -10.23
N ARG A 156 7.35 30.84 -9.89
CA ARG A 156 7.74 31.64 -8.71
C ARG A 156 7.08 31.17 -7.41
N GLY A 157 6.02 30.39 -7.51
CA GLY A 157 5.28 29.87 -6.35
C GLY A 157 5.86 28.54 -5.81
N PRO A 158 5.33 28.05 -4.68
CA PRO A 158 5.69 26.73 -4.16
C PRO A 158 5.32 25.59 -5.12
N LEU A 159 6.32 24.82 -5.54
CA LEU A 159 6.15 23.57 -6.30
C LEU A 159 6.39 22.37 -5.38
N ILE A 160 5.32 21.76 -4.88
CA ILE A 160 5.40 20.72 -3.85
C ILE A 160 4.98 19.36 -4.39
N HIS A 161 5.56 18.28 -3.86
CA HIS A 161 5.06 16.92 -4.11
C HIS A 161 4.23 16.46 -2.91
N ALA A 162 3.08 15.83 -3.14
CA ALA A 162 2.14 15.46 -2.08
C ALA A 162 2.76 14.56 -0.99
N GLN A 163 3.74 13.72 -1.35
CA GLN A 163 4.50 12.90 -0.40
C GLN A 163 5.30 13.73 0.62
N ASN A 164 5.83 14.89 0.20
CA ASN A 164 6.69 15.76 1.02
C ASN A 164 5.94 17.06 1.33
N TRP A 165 4.79 16.93 2.00
CA TRP A 165 3.93 18.07 2.31
C TRP A 165 4.56 18.99 3.37
N PRO A 166 4.72 20.31 3.11
CA PRO A 166 5.26 21.25 4.10
C PRO A 166 4.27 21.49 5.25
N LYS A 167 4.77 21.57 6.49
CA LYS A 167 3.94 21.78 7.70
C LYS A 167 3.21 23.12 7.69
N ASP A 168 3.90 24.19 7.27
CA ASP A 168 3.43 25.57 7.42
C ASP A 168 3.04 26.22 6.08
N LEU A 169 2.53 25.42 5.12
CA LEU A 169 2.10 25.96 3.83
C LEU A 169 0.78 26.73 3.96
N ASP A 170 0.84 28.06 3.80
CA ASP A 170 -0.35 28.89 3.73
C ASP A 170 -1.02 28.79 2.34
N ILE A 171 -2.25 28.28 2.36
CA ILE A 171 -3.09 28.08 1.17
C ILE A 171 -4.28 29.05 1.13
N GLN A 172 -4.44 29.93 2.12
CA GLN A 172 -5.61 30.79 2.25
C GLN A 172 -5.71 31.76 1.08
N GLY A 173 -6.85 31.73 0.37
CA GLY A 173 -7.11 32.65 -0.74
C GLY A 173 -6.19 32.47 -1.96
N LYS A 174 -5.42 31.39 -2.04
CA LYS A 174 -4.51 31.08 -3.16
C LYS A 174 -5.21 30.31 -4.28
N ASN A 175 -4.74 30.47 -5.51
CA ASN A 175 -5.07 29.61 -6.64
C ASN A 175 -4.12 28.41 -6.63
N ILE A 176 -4.66 27.20 -6.53
CA ILE A 176 -3.85 25.99 -6.39
C ILE A 176 -4.10 25.07 -7.56
N VAL A 177 -3.03 24.60 -8.20
CA VAL A 177 -3.11 23.57 -9.22
C VAL A 177 -2.66 22.24 -8.64
N VAL A 178 -3.46 21.19 -8.80
CA VAL A 178 -3.12 19.82 -8.43
C VAL A 178 -2.89 19.01 -9.70
N ILE A 179 -1.67 18.51 -9.91
CA ILE A 179 -1.31 17.70 -11.08
C ILE A 179 -1.43 16.22 -10.72
N GLY A 180 -2.40 15.54 -11.34
CA GLY A 180 -2.65 14.11 -11.15
C GLY A 180 -4.14 13.80 -10.94
N SER A 181 -4.50 12.54 -11.13
CA SER A 181 -5.89 12.04 -11.04
C SER A 181 -6.05 10.79 -10.17
N GLY A 182 -4.98 10.40 -9.46
CA GLY A 182 -5.04 9.27 -8.52
C GLY A 182 -5.68 9.62 -7.18
N ALA A 183 -5.71 8.66 -6.27
CA ALA A 183 -6.35 8.79 -4.95
C ALA A 183 -5.86 10.01 -4.17
N THR A 184 -4.57 10.33 -4.25
CA THR A 184 -3.98 11.52 -3.63
C THR A 184 -4.64 12.81 -4.12
N ALA A 185 -4.88 12.96 -5.43
CA ALA A 185 -5.54 14.14 -5.99
C ALA A 185 -7.01 14.21 -5.60
N VAL A 186 -7.74 13.09 -5.69
CA VAL A 186 -9.17 12.99 -5.31
C VAL A 186 -9.39 13.35 -3.84
N THR A 187 -8.39 13.07 -2.99
CA THR A 187 -8.41 13.41 -1.57
C THR A 187 -8.03 14.88 -1.32
N LEU A 188 -6.99 15.38 -2.01
CA LEU A 188 -6.47 16.74 -1.83
C LEU A 188 -7.44 17.81 -2.30
N VAL A 189 -8.01 17.65 -3.49
CA VAL A 189 -8.87 18.66 -4.13
C VAL A 189 -9.99 19.15 -3.21
N PRO A 190 -10.82 18.29 -2.59
CA PRO A 190 -11.90 18.76 -1.73
C PRO A 190 -11.39 19.45 -0.46
N GLU A 191 -10.28 19.00 0.14
CA GLU A 191 -9.72 19.63 1.34
C GLU A 191 -9.07 20.98 1.05
N LEU A 192 -8.30 21.10 -0.02
CA LEU A 192 -7.68 22.37 -0.43
C LEU A 192 -8.75 23.41 -0.80
N SER A 193 -9.84 22.99 -1.43
CA SER A 193 -10.95 23.85 -1.84
C SER A 193 -11.71 24.50 -0.67
N ARG A 194 -11.46 24.08 0.58
CA ARG A 194 -12.06 24.72 1.77
C ARG A 194 -11.41 26.06 2.11
N LYS A 195 -10.13 26.25 1.78
CA LYS A 195 -9.32 27.43 2.15
C LYS A 195 -8.76 28.19 0.95
N ALA A 196 -8.47 27.49 -0.14
CA ALA A 196 -8.01 28.09 -1.38
C ALA A 196 -9.08 28.97 -2.02
N LYS A 197 -8.66 29.97 -2.80
CA LYS A 197 -9.57 30.78 -3.62
C LYS A 197 -10.17 29.94 -4.75
N LYS A 198 -9.35 29.11 -5.39
CA LYS A 198 -9.76 28.16 -6.43
C LYS A 198 -8.77 27.02 -6.52
N VAL A 199 -9.27 25.80 -6.72
CA VAL A 199 -8.45 24.62 -6.99
C VAL A 199 -8.69 24.12 -8.41
N THR A 200 -7.63 23.89 -9.17
CA THR A 200 -7.70 23.31 -10.52
C THR A 200 -6.94 21.99 -10.55
N MET A 201 -7.66 20.88 -10.76
CA MET A 201 -7.06 19.58 -10.96
C MET A 201 -6.74 19.38 -12.44
N ILE A 202 -5.45 19.26 -12.77
CA ILE A 202 -4.99 18.93 -14.12
C ILE A 202 -4.70 17.43 -14.18
N GLN A 203 -5.30 16.76 -15.15
CA GLN A 203 -5.09 15.35 -15.38
C GLN A 203 -4.77 15.04 -16.83
N ARG A 204 -3.81 14.13 -17.03
CA ARG A 204 -3.52 13.58 -18.37
C ARG A 204 -4.55 12.53 -18.79
N SER A 205 -4.92 11.67 -17.85
CA SER A 205 -5.84 10.56 -18.09
C SER A 205 -6.84 10.52 -16.94
N PRO A 206 -8.15 10.45 -17.23
CA PRO A 206 -9.16 10.26 -16.20
C PRO A 206 -8.93 8.99 -15.37
N THR A 207 -9.61 8.92 -14.24
CA THR A 207 -9.66 7.72 -13.38
C THR A 207 -11.10 7.49 -12.96
N TYR A 208 -11.46 6.23 -12.76
CA TYR A 208 -12.75 5.90 -12.14
C TYR A 208 -12.76 6.32 -10.67
N ILE A 209 -13.75 7.16 -10.33
CA ILE A 209 -13.99 7.64 -8.97
C ILE A 209 -15.39 7.18 -8.56
N ALA A 210 -15.52 6.63 -7.36
CA ALA A 210 -16.80 6.24 -6.78
C ALA A 210 -17.01 6.93 -5.44
N SER A 211 -18.23 7.41 -5.19
CA SER A 211 -18.61 7.89 -3.87
C SER A 211 -18.89 6.73 -2.93
N TRP A 212 -18.49 6.90 -1.67
CA TRP A 212 -18.79 5.94 -0.62
C TRP A 212 -19.09 6.64 0.70
N PRO A 213 -20.08 6.16 1.48
CA PRO A 213 -20.40 6.73 2.77
C PRO A 213 -19.22 6.70 3.74
N GLY A 214 -19.07 7.76 4.52
CA GLY A 214 -18.11 7.86 5.62
C GLY A 214 -18.45 6.98 6.83
N GLU A 215 -19.69 6.53 6.93
CA GLU A 215 -20.22 5.66 8.00
C GLU A 215 -21.12 4.54 7.43
N ASP A 216 -21.33 3.47 8.19
CA ASP A 216 -22.24 2.37 7.81
C ASP A 216 -23.40 2.24 8.80
N TRP A 217 -24.61 2.57 8.32
CA TRP A 217 -25.83 2.54 9.13
C TRP A 217 -26.10 1.17 9.76
N PHE A 218 -25.78 0.08 9.06
CA PHE A 218 -26.02 -1.27 9.54
C PHE A 218 -25.04 -1.61 10.66
N ALA A 219 -23.77 -1.24 10.51
CA ALA A 219 -22.79 -1.36 11.60
C ALA A 219 -23.20 -0.54 12.83
N ASN A 220 -23.68 0.68 12.64
CA ASN A 220 -24.12 1.55 13.74
C ASN A 220 -25.34 0.98 14.48
N ILE A 221 -26.23 0.24 13.81
CA ILE A 221 -27.29 -0.52 14.48
C ILE A 221 -26.70 -1.69 15.27
N LEU A 222 -25.82 -2.50 14.67
CA LEU A 222 -25.23 -3.66 15.35
C LEU A 222 -24.45 -3.27 16.62
N ARG A 223 -23.75 -2.14 16.60
CA ARG A 223 -23.00 -1.61 17.76
C ARG A 223 -23.87 -1.34 18.98
N LYS A 224 -25.17 -1.05 18.80
CA LYS A 224 -26.09 -0.82 19.91
C LYS A 224 -26.40 -2.09 20.70
N PHE A 225 -26.25 -3.25 20.07
CA PHE A 225 -26.70 -4.54 20.63
C PHE A 225 -25.58 -5.55 20.83
N PHE A 226 -24.43 -5.39 20.17
CA PHE A 226 -23.36 -6.38 20.19
C PHE A 226 -21.98 -5.79 20.50
N PRO A 227 -21.07 -6.56 21.13
CA PRO A 227 -19.70 -6.14 21.36
C PRO A 227 -18.92 -5.84 20.07
N ALA A 228 -17.97 -4.91 20.14
CA ALA A 228 -17.16 -4.48 18.99
C ALA A 228 -16.50 -5.64 18.21
N ARG A 229 -16.02 -6.68 18.91
CA ARG A 229 -15.42 -7.87 18.26
C ARG A 229 -16.41 -8.60 17.34
N PHE A 230 -17.67 -8.74 17.78
CA PHE A 230 -18.71 -9.42 17.01
C PHE A 230 -19.15 -8.57 15.81
N VAL A 231 -19.37 -7.27 16.03
CA VAL A 231 -19.68 -6.33 14.95
C VAL A 231 -18.58 -6.35 13.89
N SER A 232 -17.33 -6.21 14.32
CA SER A 232 -16.18 -6.21 13.40
C SER A 232 -16.04 -7.53 12.64
N PHE A 233 -16.31 -8.68 13.27
CA PHE A 233 -16.32 -9.97 12.59
C PHE A 233 -17.35 -10.00 11.44
N ILE A 234 -18.59 -9.58 11.70
CA ILE A 234 -19.64 -9.51 10.68
C ILE A 234 -19.28 -8.51 9.58
N MET A 235 -18.87 -7.30 9.96
CA MET A 235 -18.59 -6.22 9.02
C MET A 235 -17.37 -6.53 8.15
N LYS A 236 -16.32 -7.13 8.71
CA LYS A 236 -15.15 -7.60 7.96
C LYS A 236 -15.53 -8.67 6.93
N ALA A 237 -16.42 -9.59 7.29
CA ALA A 237 -16.95 -10.57 6.33
C ALA A 237 -17.78 -9.89 5.22
N LYS A 238 -18.71 -9.00 5.59
CA LYS A 238 -19.54 -8.22 4.65
C LYS A 238 -18.67 -7.46 3.63
N TYR A 239 -17.71 -6.67 4.09
CA TYR A 239 -16.89 -5.85 3.19
C TYR A 239 -15.91 -6.67 2.36
N ASN A 240 -15.32 -7.73 2.91
CA ASN A 240 -14.47 -8.62 2.13
C ASN A 240 -15.26 -9.31 1.00
N ILE A 241 -16.46 -9.84 1.29
CA ILE A 241 -17.34 -10.44 0.27
C ILE A 241 -17.75 -9.39 -0.77
N PHE A 242 -18.15 -8.20 -0.31
CA PHE A 242 -18.57 -7.11 -1.17
C PHE A 242 -17.46 -6.61 -2.11
N GLN A 243 -16.25 -6.42 -1.60
CA GLN A 243 -15.08 -6.02 -2.41
C GLN A 243 -14.75 -7.08 -3.46
N GLN A 244 -14.74 -8.36 -3.09
CA GLN A 244 -14.50 -9.46 -4.04
C GLN A 244 -15.59 -9.53 -5.10
N PHE A 245 -16.86 -9.34 -4.71
CA PHE A 245 -17.98 -9.30 -5.65
C PHE A 245 -17.83 -8.15 -6.65
N ILE A 246 -17.56 -6.92 -6.19
CA ILE A 246 -17.35 -5.76 -7.08
C ILE A 246 -16.20 -6.00 -8.04
N TYR A 247 -15.05 -6.47 -7.53
CA TYR A 247 -13.88 -6.74 -8.34
C TYR A 247 -14.20 -7.77 -9.43
N TYR A 248 -14.81 -8.90 -9.05
CA TYR A 248 -15.17 -9.96 -9.98
C TYR A 248 -16.23 -9.51 -11.00
N PHE A 249 -17.23 -8.74 -10.58
CA PHE A 249 -18.23 -8.16 -11.46
C PHE A 249 -17.60 -7.23 -12.51
N ALA A 250 -16.64 -6.39 -12.09
CA ALA A 250 -15.90 -5.51 -12.98
C ALA A 250 -15.02 -6.29 -13.97
N GLN A 251 -14.35 -7.35 -13.52
CA GLN A 251 -13.50 -8.18 -14.37
C GLN A 251 -14.32 -9.01 -15.38
N LYS A 252 -15.48 -9.56 -14.97
CA LYS A 252 -16.34 -10.35 -15.85
C LYS A 252 -17.20 -9.54 -16.81
N THR A 253 -17.71 -8.40 -16.35
CA THR A 253 -18.65 -7.56 -17.11
C THR A 253 -18.23 -6.09 -17.08
N PRO A 254 -17.05 -5.75 -17.67
CA PRO A 254 -16.45 -4.43 -17.55
C PRO A 254 -17.34 -3.30 -18.07
N ASP A 255 -18.09 -3.52 -19.15
CA ASP A 255 -18.97 -2.50 -19.73
C ASP A 255 -20.17 -2.17 -18.85
N LYS A 256 -20.73 -3.19 -18.17
CA LYS A 256 -21.80 -3.00 -17.17
C LYS A 256 -21.28 -2.25 -15.95
N ALA A 257 -20.10 -2.64 -15.45
CA ALA A 257 -19.45 -1.94 -14.34
C ALA A 257 -19.12 -0.48 -14.68
N LYS A 258 -18.57 -0.23 -15.87
CA LYS A 258 -18.31 1.13 -16.39
C LYS A 258 -19.60 1.93 -16.44
N SER A 259 -20.66 1.38 -17.03
CA SER A 259 -21.96 2.04 -17.14
C SER A 259 -22.56 2.38 -15.77
N PHE A 260 -22.49 1.45 -14.81
CA PHE A 260 -22.96 1.67 -13.44
C PHE A 260 -22.22 2.82 -12.76
N LEU A 261 -20.88 2.81 -12.82
CA LEU A 261 -20.03 3.84 -12.22
C LEU A 261 -20.32 5.22 -12.83
N LEU A 262 -20.34 5.32 -14.16
CA LEU A 262 -20.56 6.58 -14.86
C LEU A 262 -21.99 7.13 -14.68
N ASN A 263 -23.00 6.25 -14.64
CA ASN A 263 -24.38 6.68 -14.40
C ASN A 263 -24.58 7.26 -13.00
N ARG A 264 -23.91 6.68 -11.99
CA ARG A 264 -23.90 7.25 -10.64
C ARG A 264 -23.16 8.58 -10.62
N LEU A 265 -21.98 8.63 -11.23
CA LEU A 265 -21.15 9.83 -11.29
C LEU A 265 -21.89 11.01 -11.93
N ARG A 266 -22.57 10.80 -13.07
CA ARG A 266 -23.39 11.85 -13.74
C ARG A 266 -24.43 12.47 -12.82
N LYS A 267 -25.05 11.68 -11.93
CA LYS A 267 -26.02 12.19 -10.95
C LYS A 267 -25.35 13.04 -9.86
N GLU A 268 -24.11 12.73 -9.49
CA GLU A 268 -23.39 13.44 -8.44
C GLU A 268 -22.81 14.77 -8.94
N VAL A 269 -22.21 14.79 -10.13
CA VAL A 269 -21.61 16.00 -10.70
C VAL A 269 -22.63 16.95 -11.33
N GLY A 270 -23.76 16.44 -11.81
CA GLY A 270 -24.77 17.24 -12.50
C GLY A 270 -24.47 17.46 -14.00
N PRO A 271 -25.32 18.23 -14.71
CA PRO A 271 -25.27 18.35 -16.16
C PRO A 271 -24.14 19.26 -16.69
N ASP A 272 -23.58 20.14 -15.86
CA ASP A 272 -22.65 21.18 -16.30
C ASP A 272 -21.20 20.68 -16.50
N ILE A 273 -20.91 19.44 -16.07
CA ILE A 273 -19.58 18.85 -16.17
C ILE A 273 -19.54 17.81 -17.28
N ASP A 274 -18.61 17.98 -18.23
CA ASP A 274 -18.36 17.01 -19.30
C ASP A 274 -17.77 15.71 -18.73
N VAL A 275 -18.65 14.74 -18.48
CA VAL A 275 -18.28 13.45 -17.91
C VAL A 275 -17.41 12.63 -18.86
N GLU A 276 -17.66 12.70 -20.16
CA GLU A 276 -16.91 11.92 -21.15
C GLU A 276 -15.46 12.40 -21.22
N LYS A 277 -15.24 13.72 -21.18
CA LYS A 277 -13.90 14.31 -21.16
C LYS A 277 -13.17 14.10 -19.83
N HIS A 278 -13.86 14.22 -18.71
CA HIS A 278 -13.21 14.35 -17.40
C HIS A 278 -13.21 13.08 -16.54
N PHE A 279 -14.04 12.09 -16.84
CA PHE A 279 -14.21 10.92 -15.96
C PHE A 279 -14.20 9.57 -16.67
N VAL A 280 -14.09 9.54 -18.01
CA VAL A 280 -14.04 8.28 -18.77
C VAL A 280 -12.60 7.91 -19.10
N PRO A 281 -12.00 6.93 -18.41
CA PRO A 281 -10.65 6.50 -18.72
C PRO A 281 -10.58 5.50 -19.89
N ASN A 282 -9.38 5.34 -20.44
CA ASN A 282 -9.05 4.38 -21.51
C ASN A 282 -8.73 2.95 -20.98
N TYR A 283 -9.18 2.61 -19.78
CA TYR A 283 -8.97 1.29 -19.17
C TYR A 283 -10.28 0.78 -18.55
N LYS A 284 -10.38 -0.52 -18.28
CA LYS A 284 -11.59 -1.13 -17.71
C LYS A 284 -11.62 -0.95 -16.19
N PRO A 285 -12.80 -0.86 -15.55
CA PRO A 285 -12.87 -0.78 -14.09
C PRO A 285 -12.04 -1.89 -13.44
N TRP A 286 -11.23 -1.52 -12.44
CA TRP A 286 -10.28 -2.39 -11.73
C TRP A 286 -9.00 -2.85 -12.47
N ASP A 287 -8.78 -2.51 -13.76
CA ASP A 287 -7.43 -2.63 -14.34
C ASP A 287 -6.43 -1.69 -13.63
N GLN A 288 -6.98 -0.64 -13.02
CA GLN A 288 -6.34 0.23 -12.02
C GLN A 288 -7.29 0.40 -10.84
N ARG A 289 -6.75 0.64 -9.65
CA ARG A 289 -7.53 0.81 -8.41
C ARG A 289 -8.51 1.99 -8.55
N LEU A 290 -9.76 1.78 -8.15
CA LEU A 290 -10.77 2.84 -8.09
C LEU A 290 -10.41 3.86 -7.00
N CYS A 291 -10.66 5.14 -7.27
CA CYS A 291 -10.49 6.18 -6.25
C CYS A 291 -11.80 6.42 -5.49
N LEU A 292 -11.67 6.73 -4.20
CA LEU A 292 -12.80 6.90 -3.29
C LEU A 292 -13.06 8.38 -2.98
N ALA A 293 -14.27 8.85 -3.30
CA ALA A 293 -14.78 10.15 -2.85
C ALA A 293 -15.64 9.94 -1.58
N LYS A 294 -15.08 10.23 -0.40
CA LYS A 294 -15.79 10.07 0.88
C LYS A 294 -16.99 11.02 0.90
N ASP A 295 -18.19 10.49 1.10
CA ASP A 295 -19.44 11.26 1.12
C ASP A 295 -19.68 12.10 -0.15
N GLY A 296 -19.06 11.72 -1.28
CA GLY A 296 -19.12 12.49 -2.52
C GLY A 296 -18.44 13.86 -2.45
N ASP A 297 -17.55 14.08 -1.47
CA ASP A 297 -16.82 15.34 -1.22
C ASP A 297 -16.21 15.95 -2.49
N PHE A 298 -15.54 15.12 -3.29
CA PHE A 298 -14.91 15.50 -4.56
C PHE A 298 -15.93 16.02 -5.58
N PHE A 299 -17.06 15.34 -5.76
CA PHE A 299 -18.08 15.75 -6.72
C PHE A 299 -18.81 17.02 -6.28
N LYS A 300 -19.04 17.16 -4.96
CA LYS A 300 -19.66 18.35 -4.38
C LYS A 300 -18.86 19.62 -4.66
N VAL A 301 -17.54 19.61 -4.46
CA VAL A 301 -16.70 20.80 -4.69
C VAL A 301 -16.60 21.20 -6.16
N LEU A 302 -16.71 20.23 -7.08
CA LEU A 302 -16.77 20.50 -8.51
C LEU A 302 -18.11 21.15 -8.89
N LYS A 303 -19.22 20.60 -8.40
CA LYS A 303 -20.56 21.15 -8.64
C LYS A 303 -20.74 22.56 -8.08
N GLU A 304 -20.12 22.84 -6.93
CA GLU A 304 -20.11 24.18 -6.31
C GLU A 304 -19.17 25.17 -7.01
N GLY A 305 -18.37 24.74 -8.00
CA GLY A 305 -17.42 25.60 -8.70
C GLY A 305 -16.18 26.00 -7.89
N LYS A 306 -16.02 25.46 -6.68
CA LYS A 306 -14.82 25.68 -5.82
C LYS A 306 -13.58 24.98 -6.38
N ALA A 307 -13.81 23.87 -7.07
CA ALA A 307 -12.80 23.16 -7.82
C ALA A 307 -13.17 23.08 -9.31
N SER A 308 -12.17 22.93 -10.16
CA SER A 308 -12.34 22.63 -11.58
C SER A 308 -11.42 21.49 -12.01
N ILE A 309 -11.80 20.77 -13.06
CA ILE A 309 -11.04 19.66 -13.63
C ILE A 309 -10.68 19.98 -15.07
N VAL A 310 -9.42 19.76 -15.44
CA VAL A 310 -8.93 19.97 -16.79
C VAL A 310 -8.23 18.69 -17.26
N THR A 311 -8.80 18.05 -18.27
CA THR A 311 -8.17 16.90 -18.94
C THR A 311 -7.38 17.40 -20.13
N ASP A 312 -6.06 17.50 -19.97
CA ASP A 312 -5.14 17.93 -21.03
C ASP A 312 -3.68 17.56 -20.69
N LEU A 313 -2.77 17.80 -21.63
CA LEU A 313 -1.33 17.69 -21.46
C LEU A 313 -0.74 19.06 -21.09
N ILE A 314 0.17 19.04 -20.14
CA ILE A 314 1.01 20.18 -19.81
C ILE A 314 2.04 20.37 -20.93
N ASP A 315 2.13 21.57 -21.47
CA ASP A 315 3.20 21.97 -22.40
C ASP A 315 4.42 22.47 -21.62
N SER A 316 4.22 23.50 -20.80
CA SER A 316 5.27 24.16 -20.05
C SER A 316 4.72 24.92 -18.85
N PHE A 317 5.59 25.20 -17.89
CA PHE A 317 5.33 26.10 -16.77
C PHE A 317 5.79 27.50 -17.17
N TYR A 318 5.12 28.52 -16.64
CA TYR A 318 5.53 29.92 -16.73
C TYR A 318 5.53 30.54 -15.33
N GLU A 319 5.94 31.80 -15.21
CA GLU A 319 6.21 32.45 -13.91
C GLU A 319 5.09 32.28 -12.86
N ASN A 320 3.83 32.32 -13.30
CA ASN A 320 2.65 32.32 -12.42
C ASN A 320 1.63 31.23 -12.80
N GLY A 321 2.08 30.12 -13.40
CA GLY A 321 1.16 29.02 -13.71
C GLY A 321 1.63 28.01 -14.75
N ILE A 322 0.66 27.36 -15.40
CA ILE A 322 0.87 26.26 -16.34
C ILE A 322 0.21 26.57 -17.69
N GLN A 323 0.95 26.38 -18.77
CA GLN A 323 0.47 26.37 -20.14
C GLN A 323 0.12 24.94 -20.55
N LEU A 324 -1.11 24.73 -21.02
CA LEU A 324 -1.55 23.47 -21.58
C LEU A 324 -1.31 23.41 -23.09
N LYS A 325 -1.25 22.18 -23.63
CA LYS A 325 -1.10 21.95 -25.07
C LYS A 325 -2.28 22.43 -25.90
N SER A 326 -3.47 22.53 -25.33
CA SER A 326 -4.63 23.18 -25.97
C SER A 326 -4.46 24.69 -26.18
N GLY A 327 -3.48 25.32 -25.54
CA GLY A 327 -3.32 26.78 -25.53
C GLY A 327 -3.91 27.45 -24.27
N GLU A 328 -4.66 26.73 -23.44
CA GLU A 328 -5.19 27.27 -22.18
C GLU A 328 -4.06 27.57 -21.17
N LYS A 329 -4.13 28.74 -20.52
CA LYS A 329 -3.23 29.15 -19.43
C LYS A 329 -3.97 29.07 -18.10
N ILE A 330 -3.44 28.27 -17.19
CA ILE A 330 -3.96 28.12 -15.83
C ILE A 330 -3.06 28.90 -14.88
N GLN A 331 -3.59 29.89 -14.18
CA GLN A 331 -2.87 30.63 -13.15
C GLN A 331 -2.77 29.79 -11.87
N ALA A 332 -1.62 29.85 -11.22
CA ALA A 332 -1.36 29.15 -9.97
C ALA A 332 -0.44 29.97 -9.07
N ASP A 333 -0.81 30.10 -7.80
CA ASP A 333 0.07 30.58 -6.74
C ASP A 333 0.86 29.40 -6.13
N ILE A 334 0.28 28.20 -6.13
CA ILE A 334 0.88 26.95 -5.62
C ILE A 334 0.59 25.82 -6.60
N ILE A 335 1.59 24.96 -6.85
CA ILE A 335 1.43 23.75 -7.66
C ILE A 335 1.76 22.52 -6.81
N VAL A 336 0.81 21.58 -6.76
CA VAL A 336 0.93 20.31 -6.05
C VAL A 336 1.05 19.16 -7.05
N LYS A 337 2.19 18.48 -7.04
CA LYS A 337 2.43 17.24 -7.78
C LYS A 337 1.82 16.07 -6.99
N ALA A 338 0.68 15.58 -7.44
CA ALA A 338 0.05 14.32 -7.01
C ALA A 338 0.34 13.21 -8.05
N THR A 339 1.60 13.12 -8.47
CA THR A 339 2.06 12.36 -9.63
C THR A 339 2.36 10.88 -9.35
N GLY A 340 2.12 10.45 -8.11
CA GLY A 340 2.18 9.05 -7.69
C GLY A 340 3.51 8.65 -7.05
N LEU A 341 3.74 7.34 -7.01
CA LEU A 341 4.82 6.74 -6.22
C LEU A 341 5.94 6.22 -7.13
N GLU A 342 7.15 6.15 -6.57
CA GLU A 342 8.26 5.33 -7.09
C GLU A 342 8.30 4.03 -6.30
N LEU A 343 8.18 2.89 -6.98
CA LEU A 343 8.20 1.60 -6.30
C LEU A 343 9.63 1.18 -5.98
N LEU A 344 9.82 0.63 -4.78
CA LEU A 344 11.08 0.11 -4.32
C LEU A 344 10.83 -1.23 -3.61
N PRO A 345 11.02 -2.37 -4.32
CA PRO A 345 10.82 -3.67 -3.72
C PRO A 345 11.79 -3.89 -2.55
N LEU A 346 11.31 -4.55 -1.49
CA LEU A 346 12.09 -4.89 -0.29
C LEU A 346 12.76 -3.70 0.39
N GLY A 347 12.29 -2.47 0.17
CA GLY A 347 12.94 -1.27 0.69
C GLY A 347 14.30 -0.97 0.07
N GLY A 348 14.66 -1.64 -1.04
CA GLY A 348 15.89 -1.39 -1.79
C GLY A 348 17.13 -2.05 -1.19
N ILE A 349 16.96 -3.01 -0.28
CA ILE A 349 18.10 -3.73 0.30
C ILE A 349 18.80 -4.61 -0.74
N GLU A 350 20.10 -4.77 -0.59
CA GLU A 350 20.84 -5.81 -1.30
C GLU A 350 20.70 -7.14 -0.56
N LEU A 351 20.30 -8.20 -1.27
CA LEU A 351 20.06 -9.52 -0.69
C LEU A 351 21.09 -10.52 -1.22
N TYR A 352 21.77 -11.25 -0.32
CA TYR A 352 22.77 -12.24 -0.66
C TYR A 352 22.47 -13.59 0.00
N VAL A 353 22.80 -14.68 -0.70
CA VAL A 353 22.78 -16.04 -0.17
C VAL A 353 24.12 -16.69 -0.50
N ASN A 354 24.87 -17.10 0.52
CA ASN A 354 26.21 -17.69 0.42
C ASN A 354 27.15 -16.85 -0.48
N GLY A 355 27.23 -15.55 -0.22
CA GLY A 355 28.03 -14.60 -0.99
C GLY A 355 27.49 -14.24 -2.39
N LYS A 356 26.44 -14.90 -2.89
CA LYS A 356 25.84 -14.59 -4.20
C LYS A 356 24.67 -13.62 -4.06
N GLN A 357 24.73 -12.51 -4.79
CA GLN A 357 23.62 -11.54 -4.83
C GLN A 357 22.41 -12.16 -5.51
N ILE A 358 21.24 -12.00 -4.89
CA ILE A 358 19.95 -12.40 -5.43
C ILE A 358 19.38 -11.25 -6.26
N ASP A 359 19.25 -11.48 -7.56
CA ASP A 359 18.51 -10.60 -8.45
C ASP A 359 17.00 -10.87 -8.29
N TYR A 360 16.34 -10.00 -7.53
CA TYR A 360 14.92 -10.13 -7.21
C TYR A 360 14.04 -10.19 -8.47
N SER A 361 14.39 -9.47 -9.54
CA SER A 361 13.63 -9.44 -10.80
C SER A 361 13.68 -10.76 -11.58
N LYS A 362 14.71 -11.58 -11.33
CA LYS A 362 14.90 -12.88 -11.98
C LYS A 362 14.37 -14.05 -11.17
N SER A 363 13.97 -13.80 -9.92
CA SER A 363 13.42 -14.81 -9.01
C SER A 363 11.93 -15.07 -9.25
N TYR A 364 11.43 -16.15 -8.65
CA TYR A 364 10.01 -16.47 -8.59
C TYR A 364 9.48 -16.26 -7.17
N THR A 365 8.25 -15.76 -7.06
CA THR A 365 7.61 -15.61 -5.75
C THR A 365 7.00 -16.92 -5.27
N TYR A 366 7.35 -17.31 -4.04
CA TYR A 366 6.69 -18.42 -3.34
C TYR A 366 5.51 -17.88 -2.55
N LYS A 367 4.29 -18.32 -2.88
CA LYS A 367 3.02 -17.91 -2.26
C LYS A 367 2.78 -16.39 -2.28
N GLY A 368 3.48 -15.64 -3.13
CA GLY A 368 3.44 -14.17 -3.14
C GLY A 368 4.13 -13.50 -1.95
N ALA A 369 4.90 -14.25 -1.14
CA ALA A 369 5.53 -13.78 0.09
C ALA A 369 7.02 -14.16 0.21
N GLY A 370 7.40 -15.37 -0.21
CA GLY A 370 8.80 -15.83 -0.26
C GLY A 370 9.45 -15.60 -1.62
N ILE A 371 10.76 -15.88 -1.69
CA ILE A 371 11.59 -15.78 -2.90
C ILE A 371 12.22 -17.15 -3.16
N SER A 372 12.12 -17.61 -4.41
CA SER A 372 12.76 -18.85 -4.85
C SER A 372 14.23 -18.92 -4.43
N ASN A 373 14.62 -20.05 -3.81
CA ASN A 373 15.97 -20.35 -3.35
C ASN A 373 16.52 -19.40 -2.27
N VAL A 374 15.66 -18.63 -1.60
CA VAL A 374 16.05 -17.78 -0.47
C VAL A 374 15.54 -18.43 0.83
N PRO A 375 16.45 -18.85 1.73
CA PRO A 375 16.09 -19.49 3.00
C PRO A 375 15.51 -18.50 4.00
N ASN A 376 14.61 -18.97 4.87
CA ASN A 376 14.11 -18.25 6.04
C ASN A 376 13.76 -16.77 5.79
N PHE A 377 13.04 -16.54 4.70
CA PHE A 377 12.70 -15.20 4.23
C PHE A 377 11.23 -15.10 3.84
N LEU A 378 10.56 -14.05 4.30
CA LEU A 378 9.24 -13.65 3.80
C LEU A 378 9.18 -12.14 3.64
N SER A 379 8.28 -11.69 2.77
CA SER A 379 7.99 -10.29 2.52
C SER A 379 6.48 -10.05 2.44
N VAL A 380 6.06 -8.88 2.89
CA VAL A 380 4.65 -8.49 2.86
C VAL A 380 4.36 -7.62 1.64
N PHE A 381 3.50 -8.12 0.77
CA PHE A 381 2.81 -7.33 -0.24
C PHE A 381 1.31 -7.54 -0.10
N GLY A 382 0.55 -6.47 0.14
CA GLY A 382 -0.89 -6.52 0.35
C GLY A 382 -1.72 -6.85 -0.90
N TYR A 383 -3.03 -6.62 -0.83
CA TYR A 383 -3.91 -6.73 -1.98
C TYR A 383 -3.96 -5.43 -2.78
N ILE A 384 -4.03 -5.55 -4.11
CA ILE A 384 -4.34 -4.43 -5.01
C ILE A 384 -5.83 -4.08 -5.05
N ASN A 385 -6.69 -5.08 -4.77
CA ASN A 385 -8.14 -5.08 -4.94
C ASN A 385 -8.91 -5.17 -3.61
N ALA A 386 -8.20 -5.23 -2.50
CA ALA A 386 -8.76 -5.30 -1.15
C ALA A 386 -7.81 -4.62 -0.15
N SER A 387 -8.20 -4.62 1.12
CA SER A 387 -7.41 -3.97 2.17
C SER A 387 -6.09 -4.67 2.44
N TRP A 388 -5.03 -3.87 2.61
CA TRP A 388 -3.65 -4.33 2.79
C TRP A 388 -3.51 -5.34 3.94
N THR A 389 -4.13 -5.03 5.08
CA THR A 389 -4.03 -5.81 6.32
C THR A 389 -4.56 -7.22 6.19
N LEU A 390 -5.55 -7.47 5.32
CA LEU A 390 -6.10 -8.81 5.13
C LEU A 390 -5.00 -9.80 4.71
N ARG A 391 -4.08 -9.39 3.84
CA ARG A 391 -2.98 -10.26 3.38
C ARG A 391 -1.81 -10.26 4.36
N ALA A 392 -1.45 -9.09 4.89
CA ALA A 392 -0.39 -8.97 5.89
C ALA A 392 -0.64 -9.85 7.12
N ASP A 393 -1.90 -9.95 7.55
CA ASP A 393 -2.34 -10.82 8.66
C ASP A 393 -2.18 -12.32 8.32
N LEU A 394 -2.52 -12.74 7.09
CA LEU A 394 -2.33 -14.11 6.63
C LEU A 394 -0.86 -14.49 6.54
N ILE A 395 -0.01 -13.63 5.99
CA ILE A 395 1.44 -13.87 5.89
C ILE A 395 2.07 -13.96 7.28
N SER A 396 1.67 -13.09 8.22
CA SER A 396 2.17 -13.13 9.60
C SER A 396 1.75 -14.42 10.34
N LYS A 397 0.53 -14.89 10.11
CA LYS A 397 0.08 -16.20 10.63
C LYS A 397 0.84 -17.36 10.00
N TYR A 398 1.14 -17.29 8.70
CA TYR A 398 1.96 -18.29 8.01
C TYR A 398 3.39 -18.33 8.57
N LEU A 399 4.00 -17.17 8.80
CA LEU A 399 5.30 -17.07 9.48
C LEU A 399 5.26 -17.77 10.85
N CYS A 400 4.23 -17.50 11.67
CA CYS A 400 4.10 -18.15 12.98
C CYS A 400 3.96 -19.68 12.87
N ARG A 401 3.17 -20.17 11.90
CA ARG A 401 3.05 -21.62 11.62
C ARG A 401 4.42 -22.20 11.26
N LEU A 402 5.16 -21.53 10.39
CA LEU A 402 6.46 -21.97 9.90
C LEU A 402 7.52 -22.00 11.01
N LEU A 403 7.64 -20.95 11.83
CA LEU A 403 8.57 -20.90 12.96
C LEU A 403 8.29 -22.00 13.99
N ASN A 404 7.03 -22.16 14.38
CA ASN A 404 6.64 -23.21 15.32
C ASN A 404 6.89 -24.62 14.74
N TYR A 405 6.70 -24.80 13.43
CA TYR A 405 7.00 -26.05 12.76
C TYR A 405 8.49 -26.38 12.76
N LEU A 406 9.34 -25.43 12.31
CA LEU A 406 10.80 -25.56 12.34
C LEU A 406 11.29 -25.96 13.72
N LYS A 407 10.81 -25.26 14.76
CA LYS A 407 11.13 -25.56 16.15
C LYS A 407 10.70 -26.97 16.55
N SER A 408 9.46 -27.36 16.24
CA SER A 408 8.90 -28.66 16.64
C SER A 408 9.63 -29.85 16.02
N LYS A 409 10.24 -29.65 14.84
CA LYS A 409 10.99 -30.67 14.10
C LYS A 409 12.50 -30.56 14.27
N GLY A 410 12.99 -29.51 14.93
CA GLY A 410 14.42 -29.25 15.09
C GLY A 410 15.12 -28.68 13.85
N PHE A 411 14.37 -28.32 12.80
CA PHE A 411 14.92 -27.73 11.58
C PHE A 411 15.46 -26.31 11.85
N LYS A 412 16.51 -25.94 11.11
CA LYS A 412 17.15 -24.62 11.18
C LYS A 412 16.73 -23.72 10.03
N LYS A 413 16.42 -24.30 8.87
CA LYS A 413 16.01 -23.54 7.70
C LYS A 413 14.85 -24.18 6.93
N CYS A 414 14.07 -23.31 6.31
CA CYS A 414 13.12 -23.64 5.26
C CYS A 414 13.45 -22.81 4.01
N THR A 415 13.50 -23.47 2.85
CA THR A 415 13.84 -22.84 1.58
C THR A 415 12.86 -23.30 0.50
N PRO A 416 12.13 -22.39 -0.17
CA PRO A 416 11.33 -22.76 -1.33
C PRO A 416 12.27 -23.00 -2.51
N LYS A 417 12.54 -24.28 -2.81
CA LYS A 417 13.48 -24.71 -3.85
C LYS A 417 12.80 -24.65 -5.21
N LEU A 418 13.32 -23.80 -6.10
CA LEU A 418 12.83 -23.72 -7.46
C LEU A 418 13.39 -24.91 -8.25
N GLY A 419 12.51 -25.85 -8.60
CA GLY A 419 12.82 -26.91 -9.55
C GLY A 419 12.82 -26.40 -10.98
N GLU A 420 12.53 -27.29 -11.94
CA GLU A 420 12.26 -26.87 -13.31
C GLU A 420 11.01 -25.97 -13.36
N VAL A 421 11.20 -24.76 -13.87
CA VAL A 421 10.12 -23.80 -14.05
C VAL A 421 9.55 -23.91 -15.45
N ASP A 422 8.23 -23.78 -15.57
CA ASP A 422 7.56 -23.62 -16.86
C ASP A 422 8.26 -22.50 -17.65
N SER A 423 8.45 -22.71 -18.96
CA SER A 423 9.03 -21.69 -19.86
C SER A 423 8.23 -20.38 -19.89
N VAL A 424 6.98 -20.42 -19.42
CA VAL A 424 6.05 -19.31 -19.34
C VAL A 424 5.94 -18.80 -17.90
N SER A 425 6.11 -17.49 -17.72
CA SER A 425 5.94 -16.81 -16.43
C SER A 425 5.06 -15.57 -16.58
N LYS A 426 4.54 -15.10 -15.45
CA LYS A 426 3.73 -13.88 -15.33
C LYS A 426 4.46 -12.84 -14.49
N PRO A 427 4.16 -11.54 -14.66
CA PRO A 427 4.65 -10.50 -13.75
C PRO A 427 4.16 -10.74 -12.32
N PHE A 428 4.84 -10.14 -11.32
CA PHE A 428 4.51 -10.29 -9.89
C PHE A 428 3.03 -10.09 -9.56
N ILE A 429 2.39 -9.15 -10.25
CA ILE A 429 0.95 -8.93 -10.24
C ILE A 429 0.48 -8.98 -11.69
N ASP A 430 -0.44 -9.90 -11.97
CA ASP A 430 -1.04 -10.09 -13.29
C ASP A 430 -2.28 -9.20 -13.45
N GLY A 431 -2.51 -8.66 -14.65
CA GLY A 431 -3.69 -7.85 -14.98
C GLY A 431 -3.79 -6.46 -14.34
N PHE A 432 -2.84 -6.02 -13.52
CA PHE A 432 -2.84 -4.69 -12.88
C PHE A 432 -1.91 -3.72 -13.60
N THR A 433 -2.47 -2.64 -14.17
CA THR A 433 -1.74 -1.82 -15.16
C THR A 433 -1.63 -0.31 -14.87
N PRO A 434 -1.67 0.19 -13.61
CA PRO A 434 -1.47 1.61 -13.38
C PRO A 434 -0.03 2.03 -13.71
N GLY A 435 0.13 3.31 -14.09
CA GLY A 435 1.39 3.81 -14.63
C GLY A 435 2.60 3.61 -13.70
N PHE A 436 2.43 3.78 -12.38
CA PHE A 436 3.51 3.57 -11.41
C PHE A 436 3.95 2.11 -11.32
N PHE A 437 3.03 1.16 -11.50
CA PHE A 437 3.34 -0.27 -11.49
C PHE A 437 4.03 -0.68 -12.79
N LYS A 438 3.52 -0.23 -13.94
CA LYS A 438 4.15 -0.46 -15.25
C LYS A 438 5.61 -0.02 -15.30
N ARG A 439 5.95 1.10 -14.66
CA ARG A 439 7.33 1.61 -14.61
C ARG A 439 8.28 0.76 -13.78
N SER A 440 7.79 -0.04 -12.83
CA SER A 440 8.65 -0.72 -11.85
C SER A 440 8.41 -2.23 -11.74
N ILE A 441 7.41 -2.79 -12.42
CA ILE A 441 7.07 -4.22 -12.32
C ILE A 441 8.22 -5.15 -12.72
N HIS A 442 9.10 -4.68 -13.61
CA HIS A 442 10.32 -5.39 -14.00
C HIS A 442 11.35 -5.52 -12.88
N LEU A 443 11.18 -4.81 -11.75
CA LEU A 443 12.03 -4.92 -10.56
C LEU A 443 11.52 -5.97 -9.56
N PHE A 444 10.33 -6.51 -9.76
CA PHE A 444 9.70 -7.50 -8.88
C PHE A 444 9.87 -8.93 -9.44
N PRO A 445 9.75 -9.97 -8.59
CA PRO A 445 9.89 -11.34 -9.00
C PRO A 445 8.74 -11.75 -9.91
N LYS A 446 8.98 -12.77 -10.70
CA LYS A 446 7.97 -13.40 -11.54
C LYS A 446 7.06 -14.27 -10.68
N GLN A 447 5.92 -14.64 -11.24
CA GLN A 447 5.11 -15.75 -10.74
C GLN A 447 4.94 -16.81 -11.84
N GLY A 448 4.81 -18.06 -11.45
CA GLY A 448 4.48 -19.18 -12.32
C GLY A 448 2.98 -19.28 -12.57
N LEU A 449 2.55 -20.43 -13.10
CA LEU A 449 1.15 -20.70 -13.45
C LEU A 449 0.41 -21.53 -12.40
N LYS A 450 1.14 -22.20 -11.50
CA LYS A 450 0.60 -23.16 -10.52
C LYS A 450 1.14 -22.88 -9.13
N LYS A 451 0.35 -23.30 -8.12
CA LYS A 451 0.79 -23.31 -6.73
C LYS A 451 2.10 -24.11 -6.57
N PRO A 452 2.99 -23.72 -5.64
CA PRO A 452 2.89 -22.54 -4.77
C PRO A 452 3.51 -21.27 -5.39
N TRP A 453 3.96 -21.30 -6.65
CA TRP A 453 4.63 -20.18 -7.34
C TRP A 453 3.67 -19.11 -7.88
N ILE A 454 2.64 -18.75 -7.12
CA ILE A 454 1.61 -17.79 -7.56
C ILE A 454 1.43 -16.65 -6.57
N ASN A 455 0.94 -15.53 -7.07
CA ASN A 455 0.46 -14.39 -6.30
C ASN A 455 -0.99 -14.08 -6.71
N PRO A 456 -1.98 -14.80 -6.15
CA PRO A 456 -3.33 -14.85 -6.72
C PRO A 456 -4.14 -13.56 -6.51
N GLN A 457 -3.74 -12.67 -5.60
CA GLN A 457 -4.50 -11.47 -5.23
C GLN A 457 -5.97 -11.80 -4.89
N ASN A 458 -6.18 -12.95 -4.25
CA ASN A 458 -7.49 -13.50 -3.91
C ASN A 458 -7.50 -13.99 -2.47
N TYR A 459 -8.36 -13.40 -1.65
CA TYR A 459 -8.38 -13.67 -0.21
C TYR A 459 -8.66 -15.12 0.14
N LYS A 460 -9.57 -15.80 -0.57
CA LYS A 460 -9.92 -17.20 -0.30
C LYS A 460 -8.75 -18.11 -0.64
N MET A 461 -8.12 -17.90 -1.80
CA MET A 461 -6.97 -18.71 -2.23
C MET A 461 -5.76 -18.50 -1.32
N ASP A 462 -5.46 -17.26 -0.94
CA ASP A 462 -4.38 -16.95 -0.01
C ASP A 462 -4.66 -17.53 1.38
N LYS A 463 -5.90 -17.45 1.88
CA LYS A 463 -6.26 -18.07 3.17
C LYS A 463 -6.01 -19.58 3.16
N GLU A 464 -6.42 -20.26 2.10
CA GLU A 464 -6.14 -21.70 1.93
C GLU A 464 -4.63 -21.95 1.92
N MET A 465 -3.89 -21.22 1.09
CA MET A 465 -2.45 -21.39 0.89
C MET A 465 -1.58 -21.08 2.11
N PHE A 466 -1.98 -20.10 2.92
CA PHE A 466 -1.25 -19.66 4.11
C PHE A 466 -1.68 -20.34 5.40
N LEU A 467 -2.94 -20.78 5.54
CA LEU A 467 -3.45 -21.31 6.81
C LEU A 467 -3.77 -22.81 6.77
N ASN A 468 -4.10 -23.37 5.60
CA ASN A 468 -4.63 -24.72 5.49
C ASN A 468 -3.69 -25.66 4.73
N ASP A 469 -3.05 -25.21 3.64
CA ASP A 469 -2.07 -25.99 2.90
C ASP A 469 -0.93 -26.45 3.84
N SER A 470 -0.37 -27.63 3.54
CA SER A 470 0.80 -28.21 4.23
C SER A 470 1.99 -27.24 4.21
N LEU A 471 2.81 -27.29 5.26
CA LEU A 471 4.11 -26.61 5.28
C LEU A 471 5.16 -27.40 4.50
N GLU A 472 5.08 -28.73 4.54
CA GLU A 472 5.78 -29.67 3.66
C GLU A 472 5.00 -29.76 2.35
N ASP A 473 5.09 -28.71 1.54
CA ASP A 473 4.71 -28.80 0.14
C ASP A 473 5.89 -29.34 -0.71
N ASP A 474 5.61 -29.73 -1.95
CA ASP A 474 6.59 -30.43 -2.82
C ASP A 474 7.87 -29.62 -3.10
N VAL A 475 7.90 -28.32 -2.80
CA VAL A 475 9.02 -27.42 -3.12
C VAL A 475 9.68 -26.80 -1.89
N MET A 476 9.02 -26.80 -0.73
CA MET A 476 9.60 -26.30 0.52
C MET A 476 10.55 -27.34 1.11
N GLY A 477 11.85 -27.10 0.98
CA GLY A 477 12.88 -27.90 1.65
C GLY A 477 13.05 -27.46 3.10
N PHE A 478 13.18 -28.43 4.01
CA PHE A 478 13.49 -28.22 5.42
C PHE A 478 14.80 -28.92 5.77
N ASP A 479 15.72 -28.19 6.40
CA ASP A 479 17.03 -28.69 6.83
C ASP A 479 17.37 -28.21 8.25
#